data_AF-A0A943X4B4-F1
#
_entry.id   AF-A0A943X4B4-F1
#
_cell.length_a   1.000
_cell.length_b   1.000
_cell.length_c   1.000
_cell.angle_alpha   90.00
_cell.angle_beta   90.00
_cell.angle_gamma   90.00
#
_symmetry.space_group_name_H-M   'P 1'
#
loop_
_entity.id
_entity.type
_entity.pdbx_description
1 polymer ?
#
loop_
_entity_poly.entity_id
_entity_poly.type
_entity_poly.pdbx_seq_one_letter_code
_entity_poly.pdbx_strand_id
1 'polypeptide(L)'
;MKSKKYLYGIVAVAAAIVVMLIIYLVGKPDVTIGSKSVDIAVTDDEGYEKQYFINTEAQYLKQVMDELEQKDFKYSGEEGEYGLYVDTVNGIKADNINAYWAFYVNGEYCNYSIDRQPVNDGDVFEIVYEEIK
;
A
#
# COMPACT_ATOMS: atom_id res chain seq x y z
N MET A 1 41.56 14.31 -32.63
CA MET A 1 41.22 12.91 -32.27
C MET A 1 40.72 12.88 -30.83
N LYS A 2 39.41 12.73 -30.59
CA LYS A 2 38.87 12.60 -29.22
C LYS A 2 39.37 11.27 -28.62
N SER A 3 39.95 11.31 -27.42
CA SER A 3 40.59 10.13 -26.81
C SER A 3 39.56 9.05 -26.43
N LYS A 4 39.77 7.77 -26.78
CA LYS A 4 38.83 6.65 -26.50
C LYS A 4 38.46 6.46 -25.02
N LYS A 5 39.02 7.26 -24.09
CA LYS A 5 38.70 7.30 -22.66
C LYS A 5 37.23 7.67 -22.38
N TYR A 6 36.60 8.50 -23.22
CA TYR A 6 35.16 8.81 -23.08
C TYR A 6 34.27 7.59 -23.36
N LEU A 7 34.75 6.63 -24.17
CA LEU A 7 33.99 5.42 -24.51
C LEU A 7 33.84 4.51 -23.27
N TYR A 8 34.88 4.38 -22.44
CA TYR A 8 34.81 3.63 -21.18
C TYR A 8 33.86 4.28 -20.17
N GLY A 9 33.81 5.62 -20.13
CA GLY A 9 32.84 6.35 -19.31
C GLY A 9 31.39 6.10 -19.75
N ILE A 10 31.12 6.08 -21.06
CA ILE A 10 29.79 5.79 -21.61
C ILE A 10 29.35 4.35 -21.27
N VAL A 11 30.26 3.38 -21.39
CA VAL A 11 29.96 1.97 -21.06
C VAL A 11 29.67 1.80 -19.56
N ALA A 12 30.43 2.47 -18.68
CA ALA A 12 30.19 2.43 -17.24
C ALA A 12 28.83 3.03 -16.85
N VAL A 13 28.45 4.16 -17.48
CA VAL A 13 27.14 4.79 -17.25
C VAL A 13 26.00 3.91 -17.76
N ALA A 14 26.14 3.31 -18.93
CA ALA A 14 25.13 2.39 -19.47
C ALA A 14 24.94 1.17 -18.56
N ALA A 15 26.03 0.60 -18.03
CA ALA A 15 25.96 -0.51 -17.07
C ALA A 15 25.23 -0.10 -15.78
N ALA A 16 25.51 1.10 -15.25
CA ALA A 16 24.82 1.61 -14.05
C ALA A 16 23.31 1.81 -14.27
N ILE A 17 22.90 2.31 -15.44
CA ILE A 17 21.48 2.47 -15.80
C ILE A 17 20.79 1.10 -15.89
N VAL A 18 21.44 0.11 -16.49
CA VAL A 18 20.89 -1.26 -16.57
C VAL A 18 20.74 -1.87 -15.18
N VAL A 19 21.71 -1.67 -14.29
CA VAL A 19 21.61 -2.14 -12.90
C VAL A 19 20.47 -1.43 -12.15
N MET A 20 20.34 -0.11 -12.28
CA MET A 20 19.22 0.62 -11.68
C MET A 20 17.86 0.18 -12.25
N LEU A 21 17.77 -0.11 -13.54
CA LEU A 21 16.57 -0.67 -14.16
C LEU A 21 16.24 -2.05 -13.62
N ILE A 22 17.23 -2.92 -13.43
CA ILE A 22 17.02 -4.25 -12.86
C ILE A 22 16.52 -4.13 -11.41
N ILE A 23 17.14 -3.26 -10.60
CA ILE A 23 16.70 -2.99 -9.23
C ILE A 23 15.26 -2.46 -9.22
N TYR A 24 14.94 -1.52 -10.12
CA TYR A 24 13.60 -0.98 -10.25
C TYR A 24 12.59 -2.04 -10.68
N LEU A 25 12.93 -2.92 -11.62
CA LEU A 25 12.02 -3.97 -12.10
C LEU A 25 11.80 -5.09 -11.09
N VAL A 26 12.82 -5.46 -10.31
CA VAL A 26 12.73 -6.50 -9.27
C VAL A 26 12.08 -5.95 -7.99
N GLY A 27 12.24 -4.66 -7.69
CA GLY A 27 11.62 -4.01 -6.54
C GLY A 27 10.18 -3.55 -6.75
N LYS A 28 9.57 -3.81 -7.91
CA LYS A 28 8.15 -3.54 -8.10
C LYS A 28 7.35 -4.52 -7.25
N PRO A 29 6.33 -4.04 -6.54
CA PRO A 29 5.45 -4.94 -5.84
C PRO A 29 4.74 -5.89 -6.81
N ASP A 30 4.57 -7.16 -6.42
CA ASP A 30 3.90 -8.17 -7.25
C ASP A 30 2.39 -7.93 -7.24
N VAL A 31 1.78 -7.88 -8.42
CA VAL A 31 0.35 -7.61 -8.61
C VAL A 31 -0.24 -8.76 -9.42
N THR A 32 -1.08 -9.57 -8.79
CA THR A 32 -1.82 -10.61 -9.51
C THR A 32 -2.94 -10.02 -10.36
N ILE A 33 -2.93 -10.37 -11.66
CA ILE A 33 -3.88 -9.88 -12.66
C ILE A 33 -5.09 -10.82 -12.73
N GLY A 34 -6.29 -10.28 -12.55
CA GLY A 34 -7.56 -11.01 -12.57
C GLY A 34 -8.47 -10.66 -11.40
N SER A 35 -9.62 -11.33 -11.34
CA SER A 35 -10.53 -11.27 -10.18
C SER A 35 -9.85 -11.91 -8.98
N LYS A 36 -9.81 -11.18 -7.87
CA LYS A 36 -9.20 -11.54 -6.59
C LYS A 36 -10.26 -11.54 -5.51
N SER A 37 -10.21 -12.51 -4.61
CA SER A 37 -10.95 -12.49 -3.35
C SER A 37 -10.07 -11.86 -2.27
N VAL A 38 -10.58 -10.83 -1.60
CA VAL A 38 -9.85 -10.06 -0.59
C VAL A 38 -10.71 -9.87 0.65
N ASP A 39 -10.08 -10.03 1.81
CA ASP A 39 -10.69 -9.84 3.12
C ASP A 39 -10.12 -8.58 3.78
N ILE A 40 -10.98 -7.73 4.35
CA ILE A 40 -10.56 -6.55 5.13
C ILE A 40 -11.20 -6.63 6.50
N ALA A 41 -10.40 -6.77 7.55
CA ALA A 41 -10.81 -6.66 8.94
C ALA A 41 -10.50 -5.26 9.48
N VAL A 42 -11.47 -4.61 10.11
CA VAL A 42 -11.27 -3.31 10.77
C VAL A 42 -11.46 -3.49 12.27
N THR A 43 -10.44 -3.21 13.06
CA THR A 43 -10.50 -3.23 14.53
C THR A 43 -10.49 -1.81 15.05
N ASP A 44 -11.55 -1.40 15.75
CA ASP A 44 -11.67 -0.05 16.30
C ASP A 44 -10.98 0.16 17.65
N ASP A 45 -11.14 1.35 18.23
CA ASP A 45 -10.55 1.77 19.51
C ASP A 45 -11.13 1.02 20.72
N GLU A 46 -12.29 0.38 20.58
CA GLU A 46 -12.87 -0.51 21.59
C GLU A 46 -12.47 -1.98 21.38
N GLY A 47 -11.70 -2.28 20.33
CA GLY A 47 -11.31 -3.63 19.94
C GLY A 47 -12.43 -4.42 19.26
N TYR A 48 -13.49 -3.76 18.81
CA TYR A 48 -14.53 -4.39 18.01
C TYR A 48 -14.05 -4.56 16.57
N GLU A 49 -14.21 -5.78 16.06
CA GLU A 49 -13.79 -6.15 14.71
C GLU A 49 -14.98 -6.21 13.74
N LYS A 50 -14.84 -5.57 12.58
CA LYS A 50 -15.77 -5.64 11.46
C LYS A 50 -15.07 -6.16 10.21
N GLN A 51 -15.59 -7.25 9.64
CA GLN A 51 -15.04 -7.87 8.44
C GLN A 51 -15.79 -7.49 7.17
N TYR A 52 -15.05 -7.30 6.09
CA TYR A 52 -15.54 -7.01 4.75
C TYR A 52 -14.94 -8.01 3.76
N PHE A 53 -15.81 -8.58 2.92
CA PHE A 53 -15.42 -9.51 1.86
C PHE A 53 -15.72 -8.89 0.50
N ILE A 54 -14.76 -8.94 -0.41
CA ILE A 54 -14.92 -8.38 -1.75
C ILE A 54 -14.18 -9.20 -2.81
N ASN A 55 -14.85 -9.38 -3.95
CA ASN A 55 -14.20 -9.82 -5.18
C ASN A 55 -13.91 -8.60 -6.03
N THR A 56 -12.65 -8.40 -6.41
CA THR A 56 -12.17 -7.16 -7.03
C THR A 56 -11.10 -7.43 -8.09
N GLU A 57 -10.97 -6.53 -9.05
CA GLU A 57 -9.83 -6.51 -9.99
C GLU A 57 -8.81 -5.44 -9.62
N ALA A 58 -9.00 -4.75 -8.48
CA ALA A 58 -8.12 -3.72 -7.94
C ALA A 58 -6.66 -4.19 -7.89
N GLN A 59 -5.74 -3.28 -8.19
CA GLN A 59 -4.30 -3.53 -8.09
C GLN A 59 -3.75 -3.13 -6.73
N TYR A 60 -4.38 -2.14 -6.08
CA TYR A 60 -3.90 -1.54 -4.84
C TYR A 60 -5.00 -1.40 -3.80
N LEU A 61 -4.62 -1.41 -2.52
CA LEU A 61 -5.52 -1.41 -1.37
C LEU A 61 -6.52 -0.25 -1.38
N LYS A 62 -6.10 0.95 -1.80
CA LYS A 62 -6.98 2.11 -1.92
C LYS A 62 -8.17 1.83 -2.83
N GLN A 63 -7.97 1.13 -3.94
CA GLN A 63 -9.05 0.81 -4.88
C GLN A 63 -10.05 -0.18 -4.26
N VAL A 64 -9.56 -1.14 -3.46
CA VAL A 64 -10.41 -2.07 -2.70
C VAL A 64 -11.24 -1.29 -1.69
N MET A 65 -10.61 -0.36 -0.96
CA MET A 65 -11.27 0.53 -0.01
C MET A 65 -12.33 1.41 -0.69
N ASP A 66 -12.01 2.01 -1.85
CA ASP A 66 -12.94 2.81 -2.66
C ASP A 66 -14.16 1.99 -3.12
N GLU A 67 -13.96 0.72 -3.51
CA GLU A 67 -15.06 -0.18 -3.88
C GLU A 67 -15.93 -0.55 -2.68
N LEU A 68 -15.32 -0.76 -1.51
CA LEU A 68 -16.05 -0.99 -0.26
C LEU A 68 -16.80 0.25 0.22
N GLU A 69 -16.37 1.47 -0.13
CA GLU A 69 -17.10 2.69 0.22
C GLU A 69 -18.52 2.74 -0.34
N GLN A 70 -18.76 2.07 -1.47
CA GLN A 70 -20.09 1.96 -2.07
C GLN A 70 -21.04 1.07 -1.25
N LYS A 71 -20.51 0.35 -0.25
CA LYS A 71 -21.26 -0.51 0.65
C LYS A 71 -21.39 0.16 2.02
N ASP A 72 -20.63 -0.29 3.00
CA ASP A 72 -20.73 0.08 4.42
C ASP A 72 -19.35 0.27 5.07
N PHE A 73 -18.32 0.44 4.24
CA PHE A 73 -17.01 0.90 4.66
C PHE A 73 -16.95 2.41 4.45
N LYS A 74 -16.28 3.14 5.33
CA LYS A 74 -16.00 4.57 5.13
C LYS A 74 -14.59 4.86 5.59
N TYR A 75 -13.87 5.67 4.84
CA TYR A 75 -12.59 6.16 5.29
C TYR A 75 -12.36 7.60 4.82
N SER A 76 -11.52 8.33 5.55
CA SER A 76 -11.01 9.61 5.09
C SER A 76 -9.58 9.81 5.56
N GLY A 77 -8.93 10.78 4.96
CA GLY A 77 -7.54 11.09 5.26
C GLY A 77 -7.09 12.37 4.59
N GLU A 78 -5.82 12.67 4.79
CA GLU A 78 -5.15 13.84 4.24
C GLU A 78 -4.06 13.40 3.26
N GLU A 79 -4.00 14.02 2.08
CA GLU A 79 -2.95 13.75 1.10
C GLU A 79 -1.61 14.28 1.62
N GLY A 80 -0.61 13.41 1.71
CA GLY A 80 0.75 13.74 2.13
C GLY A 80 1.78 13.47 1.04
N GLU A 81 3.05 13.81 1.31
CA GLU A 81 4.17 13.58 0.36
C GLU A 81 4.39 12.09 0.03
N TYR A 82 3.96 11.19 0.91
CA TYR A 82 4.15 9.74 0.80
C TYR A 82 2.86 8.98 0.41
N GLY A 83 1.78 9.69 0.10
CA GLY A 83 0.46 9.13 -0.18
C GLY A 83 -0.59 9.58 0.83
N LEU A 84 -1.79 9.01 0.71
CA LEU A 84 -2.90 9.33 1.60
C LEU A 84 -2.64 8.81 3.02
N TYR A 85 -2.65 9.73 3.98
CA TYR A 85 -2.65 9.41 5.40
C TYR A 85 -4.09 9.23 5.88
N VAL A 86 -4.50 7.99 6.13
CA VAL A 86 -5.86 7.67 6.61
C VAL A 86 -5.96 8.02 8.10
N ASP A 87 -6.84 8.96 8.43
CA ASP A 87 -7.05 9.42 9.81
C ASP A 87 -8.39 8.95 10.39
N THR A 88 -9.31 8.51 9.55
CA THR A 88 -10.66 8.13 9.96
C THR A 88 -11.07 6.87 9.22
N VAL A 89 -11.55 5.87 9.96
CA VAL A 89 -12.13 4.64 9.40
C VAL A 89 -13.44 4.36 10.12
N ASN A 90 -14.49 4.04 9.37
CA ASN A 90 -15.85 3.77 9.86
C ASN A 90 -16.40 4.82 10.84
N GLY A 91 -16.00 6.09 10.67
CA GLY A 91 -16.44 7.22 11.50
C GLY A 91 -15.59 7.47 12.74
N ILE A 92 -14.57 6.66 13.01
CA ILE A 92 -13.68 6.78 14.16
C ILE A 92 -12.39 7.45 13.70
N LYS A 93 -12.14 8.64 14.25
CA LYS A 93 -10.98 9.47 13.91
C LYS A 93 -9.85 9.26 14.92
N ALA A 94 -8.67 8.92 14.43
CA ALA A 94 -7.46 8.89 15.22
C ALA A 94 -6.97 10.33 15.52
N ASP A 95 -6.45 10.55 16.72
CA ASP A 95 -5.93 11.87 17.12
C ASP A 95 -4.52 12.16 16.57
N ASN A 96 -3.87 11.15 15.98
CA ASN A 96 -2.53 11.18 15.37
C ASN A 96 -1.41 11.63 16.33
N ILE A 97 -1.70 11.69 17.63
CA ILE A 97 -0.76 12.06 18.70
C ILE A 97 -0.56 10.87 19.62
N ASN A 98 -1.66 10.25 20.04
CA ASN A 98 -1.70 9.09 20.91
C ASN A 98 -2.23 7.84 20.20
N ALA A 99 -2.81 7.96 19.00
CA ALA A 99 -3.24 6.81 18.23
C ALA A 99 -3.22 7.06 16.71
N TYR A 100 -3.19 5.98 15.93
CA TYR A 100 -3.21 6.00 14.47
C TYR A 100 -3.88 4.73 13.91
N TRP A 101 -4.23 4.77 12.61
CA TRP A 101 -4.71 3.59 11.89
C TRP A 101 -3.52 2.85 11.28
N ALA A 102 -3.22 1.66 11.82
CA ALA A 102 -2.23 0.74 11.30
C ALA A 102 -2.83 -0.15 10.20
N PHE A 103 -2.04 -0.43 9.17
CA PHE A 103 -2.44 -1.27 8.06
C PHE A 103 -1.52 -2.49 7.99
N TYR A 104 -2.13 -3.67 7.95
CA TYR A 104 -1.43 -4.94 7.81
C TYR A 104 -1.95 -5.68 6.59
N VAL A 105 -1.08 -6.53 6.03
CA VAL A 105 -1.42 -7.50 5.00
C VAL A 105 -0.84 -8.84 5.42
N ASN A 106 -1.70 -9.86 5.50
CA ASN A 106 -1.35 -11.22 5.89
C ASN A 106 -0.57 -11.28 7.23
N GLY A 107 -0.94 -10.45 8.21
CA GLY A 107 -0.31 -10.35 9.52
C GLY A 107 1.01 -9.56 9.57
N GLU A 108 1.47 -8.98 8.46
CA GLU A 108 2.66 -8.13 8.40
C GLU A 108 2.29 -6.67 8.15
N TYR A 109 3.02 -5.73 8.75
CA TYR A 109 2.76 -4.30 8.56
C TYR A 109 2.97 -3.91 7.09
N CYS A 110 2.02 -3.17 6.52
CA CYS A 110 2.09 -2.71 5.14
C CYS A 110 3.33 -1.85 4.91
N ASN A 111 4.14 -2.23 3.92
CA ASN A 111 5.37 -1.52 3.57
C ASN A 111 5.15 -0.31 2.67
N TYR A 112 3.92 -0.15 2.16
CA TYR A 112 3.54 0.91 1.24
C TYR A 112 2.29 1.64 1.74
N SER A 113 2.11 2.88 1.28
CA SER A 113 0.84 3.62 1.43
C SER A 113 -0.28 2.88 0.70
N ILE A 114 -1.54 3.10 1.11
CA ILE A 114 -2.69 2.36 0.57
C ILE A 114 -2.85 2.49 -0.96
N ASP A 115 -2.38 3.59 -1.56
CA ASP A 115 -2.42 3.82 -3.02
C ASP A 115 -1.35 3.02 -3.79
N ARG A 116 -0.41 2.40 -3.08
CA ARG A 116 0.70 1.61 -3.64
C ARG A 116 0.83 0.22 -3.04
N GLN A 117 0.13 -0.05 -1.94
CA GLN A 117 0.07 -1.36 -1.30
C GLN A 117 -0.64 -2.34 -2.24
N PRO A 118 0.05 -3.34 -2.79
CA PRO A 118 -0.55 -4.25 -3.76
C PRO A 118 -1.58 -5.14 -3.10
N VAL A 119 -2.47 -5.64 -3.93
CA VAL A 119 -3.51 -6.57 -3.55
C VAL A 119 -3.37 -7.83 -4.41
N ASN A 120 -3.25 -8.96 -3.73
CA ASN A 120 -3.17 -10.27 -4.32
C ASN A 120 -4.39 -11.14 -3.96
N ASP A 121 -4.63 -12.15 -4.79
CA ASP A 121 -5.72 -13.09 -4.54
C ASP A 121 -5.51 -13.82 -3.21
N GLY A 122 -6.52 -13.78 -2.35
CA GLY A 122 -6.48 -14.36 -1.01
C GLY A 122 -5.82 -13.49 0.05
N ASP A 123 -5.43 -12.26 -0.25
CA ASP A 123 -4.89 -11.35 0.76
C ASP A 123 -5.92 -11.03 1.85
N VAL A 124 -5.44 -11.03 3.08
CA VAL A 124 -6.18 -10.56 4.26
C VAL A 124 -5.54 -9.27 4.74
N PHE A 125 -6.26 -8.17 4.66
CA PHE A 125 -5.84 -6.89 5.22
C PHE A 125 -6.47 -6.64 6.57
N GLU A 126 -5.72 -6.02 7.46
CA GLU A 126 -6.19 -5.59 8.77
C GLU A 126 -5.95 -4.08 8.92
N ILE A 127 -6.99 -3.36 9.31
CA ILE A 127 -6.97 -1.91 9.55
C ILE A 127 -7.27 -1.72 11.04
N VAL A 128 -6.24 -1.44 11.82
CA VAL A 128 -6.30 -1.52 13.28
C VAL A 128 -6.08 -0.15 13.90
N TYR A 129 -6.94 0.23 14.83
CA TYR A 129 -6.71 1.40 15.68
C TYR A 129 -5.63 1.05 16.71
N GLU A 130 -4.47 1.71 16.63
CA GLU A 130 -3.36 1.47 17.56
C GLU A 130 -3.04 2.70 18.40
N GLU A 131 -2.94 2.50 19.71
CA GLU A 131 -2.44 3.51 20.64
C GLU A 131 -0.90 3.50 20.70
N ILE A 132 -0.32 4.70 20.63
CA ILE A 132 1.09 4.99 20.84
C ILE A 132 1.36 4.94 22.35
N LYS A 133 2.22 4.01 22.77
CA LYS A 133 2.63 3.82 24.18
C LYS A 133 3.83 4.65 24.58
#